data_AF-A0A7W9C5E6-F1
#
_entry.id   AF-A0A7W9C5E6-F1
#
_cell.length_a   1.000
_cell.length_b   1.000
_cell.length_c   1.000
_cell.angle_alpha   90.00
_cell.angle_beta   90.00
_cell.angle_gamma   90.00
#
_symmetry.space_group_name_H-M   'P 1'
#
loop_
_entity.id
_entity.type
_entity.pdbx_description
1 polymer ?
#
loop_
_entity_poly.entity_id
_entity_poly.type
_entity_poly.pdbx_seq_one_letter_code
_entity_poly.pdbx_strand_id
1 'polypeptide(L)'
;MTYLTRAVFGGASLLLLLAATALIGFGVKDALETIHAPGQSGAEAVLDVLGYVIVAIAVFDVAKYIFEDEVRRGNERRSAAEARRSLTKFLSTIVIALFLEALVVVFKTAREDVSQLIYPTALLIAAVLVLVGLGAFQRFSASVEEKVGEDDEAEERRDAVKRKTGAGKS
;
A
#
# COMPACT_ATOMS: atom_id res chain seq x y z
N MET A 1 13.52 4.29 -25.33
CA MET A 1 13.70 4.07 -23.87
C MET A 1 12.35 3.95 -23.17
N THR A 2 11.40 4.88 -23.32
CA THR A 2 10.08 4.85 -22.63
C THR A 2 9.19 3.65 -22.96
N TYR A 3 9.16 3.16 -24.20
CA TYR A 3 8.33 1.99 -24.56
C TYR A 3 8.82 0.68 -23.94
N LEU A 4 10.14 0.51 -23.79
CA LEU A 4 10.73 -0.67 -23.16
C LEU A 4 10.38 -0.68 -21.66
N THR A 5 10.52 0.46 -20.99
CA THR A 5 10.13 0.62 -19.58
C THR A 5 8.66 0.29 -19.38
N ARG A 6 7.76 0.89 -20.18
CA ARG A 6 6.32 0.58 -20.12
C ARG A 6 6.00 -0.89 -20.35
N ALA A 7 6.69 -1.54 -21.30
CA ALA A 7 6.49 -2.96 -21.57
C ALA A 7 6.94 -3.85 -20.41
N VAL A 8 8.09 -3.56 -19.80
CA VAL A 8 8.61 -4.31 -18.64
C VAL A 8 7.69 -4.16 -17.43
N PHE A 9 7.31 -2.93 -17.08
CA PHE A 9 6.42 -2.70 -15.94
C PHE A 9 4.99 -3.20 -16.19
N GLY A 10 4.49 -3.12 -17.43
CA GLY A 10 3.23 -3.75 -17.81
C GLY A 10 3.27 -5.27 -17.67
N GLY A 11 4.36 -5.91 -18.10
CA GLY A 11 4.58 -7.35 -17.90
C GLY A 11 4.67 -7.72 -16.41
N ALA A 12 5.40 -6.94 -15.62
CA ALA A 12 5.53 -7.16 -14.18
C ALA A 12 4.16 -7.03 -13.46
N SER A 13 3.40 -5.98 -13.74
CA SER A 13 2.04 -5.82 -13.20
C SER A 13 1.12 -6.97 -13.59
N LEU A 14 1.18 -7.45 -14.85
CA LEU A 14 0.39 -8.59 -15.28
C LEU A 14 0.76 -9.86 -14.51
N LEU A 15 2.06 -10.12 -14.33
CA LEU A 15 2.52 -11.27 -13.54
C LEU A 15 2.05 -11.19 -12.09
N LEU A 16 2.10 -10.01 -11.47
CA LEU A 16 1.58 -9.81 -10.11
C LEU A 16 0.07 -10.03 -10.04
N LEU A 17 -0.71 -9.58 -11.02
CA LEU A 17 -2.16 -9.84 -11.09
C LEU A 17 -2.47 -11.34 -11.22
N LEU A 18 -1.72 -12.06 -12.06
CA LEU A 18 -1.85 -13.50 -12.21
C LEU A 18 -1.47 -14.22 -10.90
N ALA A 19 -0.41 -13.79 -10.23
CA ALA A 19 0.00 -14.33 -8.94
C ALA A 19 -1.07 -14.09 -7.84
N ALA A 20 -1.63 -12.88 -7.75
CA ALA A 20 -2.72 -12.57 -6.82
C ALA A 20 -3.95 -13.46 -7.09
N THR A 21 -4.32 -13.63 -8.36
CA THR A 21 -5.43 -14.51 -8.75
C THR A 21 -5.13 -15.97 -8.39
N ALA A 22 -3.90 -16.43 -8.63
CA ALA A 22 -3.46 -17.77 -8.29
C ALA A 22 -3.50 -18.02 -6.78
N LEU A 23 -3.06 -17.06 -5.95
CA LEU A 23 -3.13 -17.16 -4.49
C LEU A 23 -4.57 -17.34 -4.00
N ILE A 24 -5.55 -16.61 -4.56
CA ILE A 24 -6.96 -16.81 -4.24
C ILE A 24 -7.41 -18.23 -4.64
N GLY A 25 -7.01 -18.68 -5.84
CA GLY A 25 -7.32 -20.03 -6.32
C GLY A 25 -6.75 -21.13 -5.42
N PHE A 26 -5.49 -20.98 -4.99
CA PHE A 26 -4.84 -21.90 -4.06
C PHE A 26 -5.51 -21.88 -2.69
N GLY A 27 -5.83 -20.71 -2.14
CA GLY A 27 -6.55 -20.63 -0.87
C GLY A 27 -7.90 -21.33 -0.89
N VAL A 28 -8.69 -21.16 -1.96
CA VAL A 28 -9.98 -21.86 -2.10
C VAL A 28 -9.76 -23.37 -2.23
N LYS A 29 -8.78 -23.80 -3.03
CA LYS A 29 -8.45 -25.22 -3.21
C LYS A 29 -8.06 -25.85 -1.87
N ASP A 30 -7.13 -25.24 -1.15
CA ASP A 30 -6.61 -25.72 0.12
C ASP A 30 -7.73 -25.79 1.18
N ALA A 31 -8.61 -24.79 1.26
CA ALA A 31 -9.75 -24.87 2.18
C ALA A 31 -10.75 -25.96 1.84
N LEU A 32 -11.02 -26.21 0.55
CA LEU A 32 -11.86 -27.34 0.16
C LEU A 32 -11.21 -28.66 0.58
N GLU A 33 -9.90 -28.83 0.39
CA GLU A 33 -9.18 -30.01 0.85
C GLU A 33 -9.23 -30.17 2.38
N THR A 34 -9.01 -29.09 3.13
CA THR A 34 -9.08 -29.05 4.60
C THR A 34 -10.47 -29.39 5.14
N ILE A 35 -11.56 -28.91 4.51
CA ILE A 35 -12.93 -29.19 4.96
C ILE A 35 -13.29 -30.68 4.78
N HIS A 36 -12.76 -31.33 3.74
CA HIS A 36 -13.00 -32.75 3.50
C HIS A 36 -12.05 -33.66 4.30
N ALA A 37 -11.00 -33.10 4.92
CA ALA A 37 -10.04 -33.86 5.71
C ALA A 37 -10.64 -34.28 7.08
N PRO A 38 -10.58 -35.56 7.45
CA PRO A 38 -11.07 -36.02 8.75
C PRO A 38 -10.29 -35.36 9.90
N GLY A 39 -11.01 -34.75 10.85
CA GLY A 39 -10.41 -34.21 12.09
C GLY A 39 -9.94 -32.76 12.05
N GLN A 40 -10.07 -32.06 10.91
CA GLN A 40 -9.75 -30.63 10.81
C GLN A 40 -10.99 -29.75 11.06
N SER A 41 -10.78 -28.57 11.65
CA SER A 41 -11.86 -27.62 11.92
C SER A 41 -12.15 -26.77 10.69
N GLY A 42 -13.43 -26.59 10.33
CA GLY A 42 -13.81 -25.64 9.27
C GLY A 42 -13.34 -24.20 9.56
N ALA A 43 -13.10 -23.85 10.83
CA ALA A 43 -12.53 -22.55 11.19
C ALA A 43 -11.08 -22.39 10.70
N GLU A 44 -10.29 -23.46 10.70
CA GLU A 44 -8.90 -23.45 10.24
C GLU A 44 -8.84 -23.23 8.73
N ALA A 45 -9.70 -23.93 7.97
CA ALA A 45 -9.87 -23.73 6.53
C ALA A 45 -10.17 -22.26 6.17
N VAL A 46 -11.06 -21.62 6.94
CA VAL A 46 -11.41 -20.21 6.73
C VAL A 46 -10.23 -19.31 7.03
N LEU A 47 -9.48 -19.56 8.11
CA LEU A 47 -8.30 -18.78 8.46
C LEU A 47 -7.18 -18.94 7.42
N ASP A 48 -7.00 -20.11 6.83
CA ASP A 48 -6.09 -20.33 5.69
C ASP A 48 -6.47 -19.48 4.48
N VAL A 49 -7.74 -19.56 4.05
CA VAL A 49 -8.24 -18.76 2.93
C VAL A 49 -8.07 -17.28 3.19
N LEU A 50 -8.35 -16.82 4.41
CA LEU A 50 -8.18 -15.42 4.76
C LEU A 50 -6.72 -14.97 4.56
N GLY A 51 -5.74 -15.75 4.99
CA GLY A 51 -4.32 -15.44 4.74
C GLY A 51 -4.00 -15.29 3.25
N TYR A 52 -4.41 -16.26 2.43
CA TYR A 52 -4.21 -16.18 0.97
C TYR A 52 -4.88 -14.94 0.35
N VAL A 53 -6.10 -14.61 0.78
CA VAL A 53 -6.85 -13.44 0.29
C VAL A 53 -6.19 -12.13 0.72
N ILE A 54 -5.71 -12.02 1.97
CA ILE A 54 -5.00 -10.84 2.47
C ILE A 54 -3.76 -10.57 1.63
N VAL A 55 -2.94 -11.60 1.40
CA VAL A 55 -1.74 -11.49 0.56
C VAL A 55 -2.10 -11.14 -0.88
N ALA A 56 -3.12 -11.80 -1.45
CA ALA A 56 -3.56 -11.53 -2.81
C ALA A 56 -4.04 -10.08 -3.02
N ILE A 57 -4.81 -9.52 -2.08
CA ILE A 57 -5.26 -8.12 -2.14
C ILE A 57 -4.06 -7.17 -2.07
N ALA A 58 -3.10 -7.43 -1.19
CA ALA A 58 -1.89 -6.62 -1.09
C ALA A 58 -1.09 -6.64 -2.41
N VAL A 59 -0.87 -7.82 -3.00
CA VAL A 59 -0.17 -7.98 -4.29
C VAL A 59 -0.94 -7.31 -5.43
N PHE A 60 -2.27 -7.42 -5.44
CA PHE A 60 -3.13 -6.79 -6.44
C PHE A 60 -2.99 -5.25 -6.39
N ASP A 61 -3.00 -4.66 -5.21
CA ASP A 61 -2.83 -3.21 -5.03
C ASP A 61 -1.44 -2.74 -5.51
N VAL A 62 -0.39 -3.53 -5.28
CA VAL A 62 0.97 -3.28 -5.84
C VAL A 62 0.92 -3.32 -7.38
N ALA A 63 0.33 -4.36 -7.94
CA ALA A 63 0.25 -4.55 -9.38
C ALA A 63 -0.46 -3.38 -10.07
N LYS A 64 -1.59 -2.97 -9.49
CA LYS A 64 -2.40 -1.83 -9.94
C LYS A 64 -1.63 -0.52 -9.83
N TYR A 65 -0.94 -0.29 -8.70
CA TYR A 65 -0.11 0.90 -8.52
C TYR A 65 0.95 1.01 -9.63
N ILE A 66 1.72 -0.06 -9.86
CA ILE A 66 2.77 -0.09 -10.89
C ILE A 66 2.18 0.13 -12.29
N PHE A 67 1.05 -0.51 -12.59
CA PHE A 67 0.41 -0.41 -13.89
C PHE A 67 -0.11 1.00 -14.16
N GLU A 68 -0.81 1.60 -13.19
CA GLU A 68 -1.35 2.95 -13.32
C GLU A 68 -0.25 4.01 -13.40
N ASP A 69 0.85 3.81 -12.69
CA ASP A 69 1.96 4.76 -12.64
C ASP A 69 2.79 4.74 -13.92
N GLU A 70 3.31 3.58 -14.31
CA GLU A 70 4.27 3.52 -15.42
C GLU A 70 3.60 3.33 -16.78
N VAL A 71 2.55 2.50 -16.86
CA VAL A 71 1.94 2.12 -18.15
C VAL A 71 0.92 3.16 -18.60
N ARG A 72 0.04 3.61 -17.70
CA ARG A 72 -1.09 4.49 -18.06
C ARG A 72 -0.74 5.99 -18.03
N ARG A 73 -0.02 6.47 -17.01
CA ARG A 73 0.33 7.90 -16.86
C ARG A 73 1.53 8.34 -17.70
N GLY A 74 2.47 7.45 -17.99
CA GLY A 74 3.62 7.82 -18.82
C GLY A 74 4.48 8.94 -18.20
N ASN A 75 5.12 9.78 -19.03
CA ASN A 75 6.04 10.83 -18.57
C ASN A 75 5.31 12.07 -17.98
N GLU A 76 4.01 12.02 -17.75
CA GLU A 76 3.31 13.11 -17.05
C GLU A 76 3.83 13.19 -15.62
N ARG A 77 4.56 14.26 -15.33
CA ARG A 77 5.12 14.50 -14.00
C ARG A 77 3.97 14.65 -13.01
N ARG A 78 3.81 13.68 -12.12
CA ARG A 78 2.97 13.87 -10.92
C ARG A 78 3.48 15.10 -10.17
N SER A 79 2.55 15.92 -9.71
CA SER A 79 2.90 16.87 -8.65
C SER A 79 3.44 16.08 -7.46
N ALA A 80 4.34 16.69 -6.69
CA ALA A 80 4.88 16.03 -5.50
C ALA A 80 3.76 15.61 -4.54
N ALA A 81 2.66 16.37 -4.48
CA ALA A 81 1.46 16.07 -3.71
C ALA A 81 0.76 14.77 -4.18
N GLU A 82 0.58 14.59 -5.49
CA GLU A 82 -0.04 13.38 -6.05
C GLU A 82 0.80 12.13 -5.82
N ALA A 83 2.12 12.23 -6.01
CA ALA A 83 3.04 11.13 -5.76
C ALA A 83 2.99 10.69 -4.29
N ARG A 84 3.03 11.64 -3.35
CA ARG A 84 2.89 11.38 -1.92
C ARG A 84 1.55 10.74 -1.57
N ARG A 85 0.42 11.29 -2.06
CA ARG A 85 -0.92 10.75 -1.79
C ARG A 85 -1.04 9.30 -2.25
N SER A 86 -0.51 8.99 -3.44
CA SER A 86 -0.53 7.63 -3.97
C SER A 86 0.36 6.68 -3.16
N LEU A 87 1.55 7.12 -2.76
CA LEU A 87 2.46 6.34 -1.91
C LEU A 87 1.85 6.07 -0.53
N THR A 88 1.24 7.08 0.09
CA THR A 88 0.55 6.94 1.37
C THR A 88 -0.61 5.95 1.28
N LYS A 89 -1.39 6.01 0.19
CA LYS A 89 -2.48 5.05 -0.04
C LYS A 89 -1.94 3.62 -0.18
N PHE A 90 -0.89 3.45 -0.97
CA PHE A 90 -0.21 2.17 -1.15
C PHE A 90 0.32 1.58 0.16
N LEU A 91 1.06 2.38 0.93
CA LEU A 91 1.59 1.97 2.25
C LEU A 91 0.45 1.67 3.24
N SER A 92 -0.64 2.42 3.19
CA SER A 92 -1.80 2.16 4.05
C SER A 92 -2.44 0.80 3.76
N THR A 93 -2.56 0.38 2.48
CA THR A 93 -3.03 -0.97 2.15
C THR A 93 -2.10 -2.03 2.74
N ILE A 94 -0.78 -1.87 2.60
CA ILE A 94 0.21 -2.81 3.15
C ILE A 94 0.05 -2.92 4.67
N VAL A 95 -0.09 -1.80 5.37
CA VAL A 95 -0.27 -1.80 6.83
C VAL A 95 -1.56 -2.52 7.23
N ILE A 96 -2.68 -2.28 6.53
CA ILE A 96 -3.94 -2.99 6.78
C ILE A 96 -3.74 -4.49 6.58
N ALA A 97 -3.07 -4.91 5.49
CA ALA A 97 -2.79 -6.32 5.22
C ALA A 97 -1.92 -6.95 6.32
N LEU A 98 -0.87 -6.27 6.78
CA LEU A 98 -0.02 -6.75 7.88
C LEU A 98 -0.81 -6.94 9.19
N PHE A 99 -1.74 -6.03 9.51
CA PHE A 99 -2.60 -6.20 10.68
C PHE A 99 -3.53 -7.40 10.54
N LEU A 100 -4.17 -7.57 9.39
CA LEU A 100 -5.06 -8.70 9.14
C LEU A 100 -4.29 -10.02 9.20
N GLU A 101 -3.10 -10.07 8.60
CA GLU A 101 -2.23 -11.25 8.63
C GLU A 101 -1.82 -11.59 10.07
N ALA A 102 -1.36 -10.60 10.84
CA ALA A 102 -0.99 -10.80 12.24
C ALA A 102 -2.17 -11.32 13.08
N LEU A 103 -3.38 -10.80 12.85
CA LEU A 103 -4.59 -11.28 13.54
C LEU A 103 -4.91 -12.73 13.17
N VAL A 104 -4.84 -13.11 11.89
CA VAL A 104 -5.05 -14.49 11.45
C VAL A 104 -4.06 -15.43 12.13
N VAL A 105 -2.78 -15.05 12.18
CA VAL A 105 -1.72 -15.83 12.84
C VAL A 105 -1.95 -15.93 14.35
N VAL A 106 -2.37 -14.85 15.01
CA VAL A 106 -2.76 -14.86 16.44
C VAL A 106 -3.90 -15.85 16.68
N PHE A 107 -4.96 -15.82 15.86
CA PHE A 107 -6.10 -16.71 16.01
C PHE A 107 -5.75 -18.18 15.82
N LYS A 108 -4.89 -18.49 14.83
CA LYS A 108 -4.39 -19.86 14.63
C LYS A 108 -3.56 -20.33 15.82
N THR A 109 -2.57 -19.54 16.20
CA THR A 109 -1.64 -19.89 17.28
C THR A 109 -2.36 -20.03 18.62
N ALA A 110 -3.32 -19.15 18.93
CA ALA A 110 -4.09 -19.21 20.17
C ALA A 110 -4.92 -20.50 20.32
N ARG A 111 -5.31 -21.12 19.21
CA ARG A 111 -6.07 -22.38 19.20
C ARG A 111 -5.17 -23.61 19.32
N GLU A 112 -3.95 -23.52 18.80
CA GLU A 112 -3.00 -24.63 18.80
C GLU A 112 -2.17 -24.67 20.09
N ASP A 113 -1.45 -23.59 20.39
CA ASP A 113 -0.62 -23.47 21.59
C ASP A 113 -0.49 -22.00 22.03
N VAL A 114 -1.14 -21.67 23.15
CA VAL A 114 -1.13 -20.34 23.75
C VAL A 114 0.29 -19.89 24.12
N SER A 115 1.22 -20.81 24.42
CA SER A 115 2.59 -20.47 24.77
C SER A 115 3.38 -19.85 23.62
N GLN A 116 2.95 -20.08 22.37
CA GLN A 116 3.59 -19.58 21.16
C GLN A 116 3.08 -18.20 20.72
N LEU A 117 2.16 -17.59 21.47
CA LEU A 117 1.57 -16.29 21.13
C LEU A 117 2.56 -15.10 21.14
N ILE A 118 3.79 -15.31 21.60
CA ILE A 118 4.82 -14.28 21.58
C ILE A 118 5.17 -13.81 20.17
N TYR A 119 5.32 -14.71 19.19
CA TYR A 119 5.67 -14.34 17.81
C TYR A 119 4.55 -13.60 17.08
N PRO A 120 3.29 -14.07 17.10
CA PRO A 120 2.18 -13.34 16.50
C PRO A 120 1.96 -11.96 17.16
N THR A 121 2.15 -11.87 18.47
CA THR A 121 2.06 -10.58 19.19
C THR A 121 3.19 -9.63 18.78
N ALA A 122 4.42 -10.13 18.63
CA ALA A 122 5.55 -9.34 18.14
C ALA A 122 5.32 -8.83 16.71
N LEU A 123 4.72 -9.65 15.84
CA LEU A 123 4.31 -9.24 14.49
C LEU A 123 3.27 -8.12 14.54
N LEU A 124 2.29 -8.22 15.46
CA LEU A 124 1.29 -7.18 15.65
C LEU A 124 1.90 -5.86 16.17
N ILE A 125 2.87 -5.94 17.08
CA ILE A 125 3.65 -4.77 17.53
C ILE A 125 4.44 -4.17 16.36
N ALA A 126 5.06 -4.98 15.52
CA ALA A 126 5.75 -4.51 14.33
C ALA A 126 4.79 -3.78 13.37
N ALA A 127 3.58 -4.31 13.15
CA ALA A 127 2.56 -3.64 12.34
C ALA A 127 2.16 -2.27 12.92
N VAL A 128 2.02 -2.16 14.25
CA VAL A 128 1.80 -0.87 14.94
C VAL A 128 2.97 0.09 14.71
N LEU A 129 4.21 -0.37 14.80
CA LEU A 129 5.37 0.47 14.54
C LEU A 129 5.40 0.98 13.09
N VAL A 130 5.05 0.15 12.12
CA VAL A 130 4.93 0.58 10.71
C VAL A 130 3.81 1.61 10.55
N LEU A 131 2.66 1.42 11.21
CA LEU A 131 1.56 2.40 11.20
C LEU A 131 1.98 3.74 11.82
N VAL A 132 2.67 3.72 12.96
CA VAL A 132 3.20 4.93 13.61
C VAL A 132 4.24 5.61 12.72
N GLY A 133 5.13 4.84 12.10
CA GLY A 133 6.11 5.34 11.14
C GLY A 133 5.45 6.00 9.93
N LEU A 134 4.37 5.40 9.41
CA LEU A 134 3.56 5.98 8.34
C LEU A 134 2.88 7.28 8.78
N GLY A 135 2.34 7.34 10.00
CA GLY A 135 1.76 8.56 10.57
C GLY A 135 2.79 9.68 10.75
N ALA A 136 3.99 9.35 11.22
CA ALA A 136 5.11 10.29 11.32
C ALA A 136 5.54 10.80 9.94
N PHE A 137 5.68 9.90 8.96
CA PHE A 137 5.99 10.24 7.58
C PHE A 137 4.96 11.21 6.98
N GLN A 138 3.67 10.95 7.20
CA GLN A 138 2.60 11.85 6.74
C GLN A 138 2.68 13.23 7.39
N ARG A 139 2.96 13.30 8.70
CA ARG A 139 3.06 14.58 9.41
C ARG A 139 4.25 15.42 8.94
N PHE A 140 5.43 14.81 8.80
CA PHE A 140 6.60 15.52 8.27
C PHE A 140 6.38 15.95 6.83
N SER A 141 5.76 15.10 6.01
CA SER A 141 5.46 15.42 4.62
C SER A 141 4.47 16.58 4.47
N ALA A 142 3.43 16.64 5.31
CA ALA A 142 2.47 17.75 5.32
C ALA A 142 3.11 19.07 5.76
N SER A 143 4.01 19.04 6.74
CA SER A 143 4.71 20.25 7.21
C SER A 143 5.67 20.87 6.19
N VAL A 144 6.17 20.08 5.25
CA VAL A 144 6.98 20.58 4.13
C VAL A 144 6.11 21.25 3.08
N GLU A 145 4.89 20.75 2.86
CA GLU A 145 3.94 21.28 1.89
C GLU A 145 3.35 22.64 2.32
N GLU A 146 3.10 22.82 3.63
CA GLU A 146 2.72 24.12 4.20
C GLU A 146 3.81 25.16 3.93
N LYS A 147 5.09 24.83 4.18
CA LYS A 147 6.21 25.74 3.92
C LYS A 147 6.43 26.06 2.44
N VAL A 148 6.36 25.06 1.57
CA VAL A 148 6.52 25.27 0.12
C VAL A 148 5.36 26.09 -0.44
N GLY A 149 4.13 25.84 0.01
CA GLY A 149 2.96 26.64 -0.39
C GLY A 149 3.05 28.09 0.10
N GLU A 150 3.52 28.32 1.33
CA GLU A 150 3.77 29.67 1.86
C GLU A 150 4.83 30.42 1.04
N ASP A 151 5.91 29.75 0.64
CA ASP A 151 6.99 30.31 -0.18
C ASP A 151 6.50 30.68 -1.60
N ASP A 152 5.75 29.79 -2.26
CA ASP A 152 5.17 30.03 -3.59
C ASP A 152 4.18 31.21 -3.57
N GLU A 153 3.29 31.28 -2.57
CA GLU A 153 2.35 32.41 -2.42
C GLU A 153 3.07 33.73 -2.08
N ALA A 154 4.18 33.67 -1.34
CA ALA A 154 5.00 34.85 -1.05
C ALA A 154 5.71 35.35 -2.32
N GLU A 155 6.16 34.46 -3.19
CA GLU A 155 6.78 34.79 -4.47
C GLU A 155 5.76 35.41 -5.45
N GLU A 156 4.57 34.81 -5.58
CA GLU A 156 3.48 35.37 -6.39
C GLU A 156 3.04 36.76 -5.91
N ARG A 157 2.94 36.97 -4.59
CA ARG A 157 2.65 38.29 -4.01
C ARG A 157 3.73 39.32 -4.36
N ARG A 158 5.01 38.94 -4.30
CA ARG A 158 6.13 39.83 -4.68
C ARG A 158 6.08 40.20 -6.16
N ASP A 159 5.77 39.25 -7.02
CA ASP A 159 5.67 39.46 -8.45
C ASP A 159 4.45 40.31 -8.85
N ALA A 160 3.32 40.12 -8.18
CA ALA A 160 2.14 40.97 -8.36
C ALA A 160 2.41 42.44 -7.96
N VAL A 161 3.16 42.66 -6.87
CA VAL A 161 3.56 44.00 -6.43
C VAL A 161 4.53 44.66 -7.42
N LYS A 162 5.50 43.91 -7.96
CA LYS A 162 6.42 44.42 -9.00
C LYS A 162 5.69 44.82 -10.29
N ARG A 163 4.69 44.03 -10.73
CA ARG A 163 3.88 44.38 -11.92
C ARG A 163 3.08 45.68 -11.72
N LYS A 164 2.52 45.89 -10.53
CA LYS A 164 1.77 47.13 -10.21
C LYS A 164 2.66 48.37 -10.11
N THR A 165 3.88 48.23 -9.58
CA THR A 165 4.83 49.35 -9.44
C THR A 165 5.57 49.69 -10.74
N GLY A 166 5.74 48.74 -11.66
CA GLY A 166 6.29 48.98 -13.00
C GLY A 166 5.33 49.67 -13.96
N ALA A 167 4.02 49.46 -13.83
CA ALA A 167 3.00 50.01 -14.74
C ALA A 167 2.70 51.51 -14.51
N GLY A 168 3.12 52.11 -13.38
CA GLY A 168 2.86 53.51 -13.04
C GLY A 168 3.95 54.51 -13.48
N LYS A 169 4.95 54.07 -14.27
CA LYS A 169 6.10 54.91 -14.69
C LYS A 169 6.19 55.16 -16.20
N SER A 170 5.14 54.86 -16.97
CA SER A 170 5.07 55.22 -18.40
C SER A 170 4.10 56.36 -18.64
#